data_AF-A0A3A9SI31-F1
#
_entry.id   AF-A0A3A9SI31-F1
#
_cell.length_a   1.000
_cell.length_b   1.000
_cell.length_c   1.000
_cell.angle_alpha   90.00
_cell.angle_beta   90.00
_cell.angle_gamma   90.00
#
_symmetry.space_group_name_H-M   'P 1'
#
loop_
_entity.id
_entity.type
_entity.pdbx_description
1 polymer ?
#
loop_
_entity_poly.entity_id
_entity_poly.type
_entity_poly.pdbx_seq_one_letter_code
_entity_poly.pdbx_strand_id
1 'polypeptide(L)'
;MVVKVPMDNTEFKKELQKIVNDYGFIYCKKKYYYDLEKMTVLINLQKSNYENSYYVNYGFCIKDLHDGVEYPKINECDLTGRFFYEVNGEKDFKYPLDIISNDELKTNLEYNINSIIIPVINEGVNKYFELFPEAIYVATLKLKKYLGMA
;
A
#
# COMPACT_ATOMS: atom_id res chain seq x y z
N MET A 1 17.86 29.12 0.24
CA MET A 1 16.58 28.39 0.24
C MET A 1 16.57 27.50 -0.98
N VAL A 2 16.47 26.19 -0.82
CA VAL A 2 16.22 25.30 -1.96
C VAL A 2 14.75 25.44 -2.31
N VAL A 3 14.45 25.95 -3.51
CA VAL A 3 13.08 25.98 -4.02
C VAL A 3 12.69 24.53 -4.31
N LYS A 4 11.82 23.94 -3.50
CA LYS A 4 11.21 22.64 -3.83
C LYS A 4 10.31 22.87 -5.04
N VAL A 5 10.62 22.25 -6.16
CA VAL A 5 9.75 22.26 -7.34
C VAL A 5 8.60 21.29 -7.05
N PRO A 6 7.33 21.74 -7.15
CA PRO A 6 6.18 20.86 -6.99
C PRO A 6 6.26 19.65 -7.90
N MET A 7 6.07 18.47 -7.34
CA MET A 7 6.03 17.23 -8.11
C MET A 7 4.70 17.13 -8.83
N ASP A 8 4.73 16.88 -10.14
CA ASP A 8 3.49 16.67 -10.88
C ASP A 8 2.96 15.22 -10.76
N ASN A 9 1.73 14.99 -11.22
CA ASN A 9 1.09 13.67 -11.13
C ASN A 9 1.85 12.57 -11.91
N THR A 10 2.54 12.94 -12.99
CA THR A 10 3.27 12.02 -13.85
C THR A 10 4.59 11.64 -13.19
N GLU A 11 5.33 12.61 -12.66
CA GLU A 11 6.55 12.41 -11.91
C GLU A 11 6.29 11.54 -10.68
N PHE A 12 5.28 11.87 -9.88
CA PHE A 12 4.91 11.09 -8.70
C PHE A 12 4.65 9.62 -9.03
N LYS A 13 3.85 9.35 -10.06
CA LYS A 13 3.54 7.98 -10.48
C LYS A 13 4.76 7.24 -11.01
N LYS A 14 5.62 7.94 -11.75
CA LYS A 14 6.84 7.35 -12.32
C LYS A 14 7.82 6.95 -11.23
N GLU A 15 8.07 7.82 -10.25
CA GLU A 15 8.98 7.52 -9.14
C GLU A 15 8.41 6.43 -8.23
N LEU A 16 7.11 6.50 -7.91
CA LEU A 16 6.45 5.43 -7.16
C LEU A 16 6.54 4.09 -7.89
N GLN A 17 6.28 4.06 -9.20
CA GLN A 17 6.38 2.84 -10.01
C GLN A 17 7.80 2.27 -9.97
N LYS A 18 8.83 3.11 -10.12
CA LYS A 18 10.22 2.69 -10.03
C LYS A 18 10.50 2.02 -8.68
N ILE A 19 10.10 2.67 -7.58
CA ILE A 19 10.32 2.16 -6.22
C ILE A 19 9.62 0.82 -6.04
N VAL A 20 8.31 0.72 -6.31
CA VAL A 20 7.59 -0.55 -6.08
C VAL A 20 8.06 -1.68 -7.00
N ASN A 21 8.54 -1.37 -8.21
CA ASN A 21 9.13 -2.34 -9.12
C ASN A 21 10.45 -2.92 -8.55
N ASP A 22 11.26 -2.11 -7.86
CA ASP A 22 12.49 -2.58 -7.20
C ASP A 22 12.18 -3.62 -6.09
N TYR A 23 10.93 -3.63 -5.58
CA TYR A 23 10.41 -4.64 -4.65
C TYR A 23 9.64 -5.79 -5.34
N GLY A 24 9.69 -5.88 -6.67
CA GLY A 24 9.07 -6.97 -7.42
C GLY A 24 7.57 -6.79 -7.71
N PHE A 25 6.98 -5.63 -7.44
CA PHE A 25 5.62 -5.36 -7.89
C PHE A 25 5.57 -5.19 -9.42
N ILE A 26 4.48 -5.64 -10.03
CA ILE A 26 4.21 -5.51 -11.46
C ILE A 26 3.03 -4.57 -11.67
N TYR A 27 3.20 -3.58 -12.56
CA TYR A 27 2.10 -2.69 -12.94
C TYR A 27 1.13 -3.39 -13.91
N CYS A 28 -0.13 -3.56 -13.50
CA CYS A 28 -1.20 -4.12 -14.31
C CYS A 28 -2.52 -3.43 -13.97
N LYS A 29 -3.45 -3.29 -14.93
CA LYS A 29 -4.81 -2.71 -14.70
C LYS A 29 -4.83 -1.43 -13.82
N LYS A 30 -3.85 -0.54 -14.05
CA LYS A 30 -3.67 0.74 -13.34
C LYS A 30 -3.33 0.64 -11.84
N LYS A 31 -2.80 -0.50 -11.39
CA LYS A 31 -2.35 -0.76 -10.01
C LYS A 31 -1.05 -1.55 -10.04
N TYR A 32 -0.46 -1.75 -8.88
CA TYR A 32 0.77 -2.53 -8.72
C TYR A 32 0.44 -3.79 -7.94
N TYR A 33 0.86 -4.94 -8.44
CA TYR A 33 0.55 -6.24 -7.87
C TYR A 33 1.81 -7.02 -7.54
N TYR A 34 1.81 -7.68 -6.39
CA TYR A 34 2.78 -8.71 -6.04
C TYR A 34 2.00 -10.00 -5.81
N ASP A 35 2.21 -11.00 -6.67
CA ASP A 35 1.46 -12.24 -6.63
C ASP A 35 2.24 -13.35 -5.92
N LEU A 36 1.63 -13.94 -4.91
CA LEU A 36 2.13 -15.10 -4.17
C LEU A 36 1.19 -16.28 -4.39
N GLU A 37 1.64 -17.49 -4.05
CA GLU A 37 0.82 -18.71 -4.17
C GLU A 37 -0.54 -18.58 -3.45
N LYS A 38 -0.56 -18.03 -2.24
CA LYS A 38 -1.75 -17.96 -1.38
C LYS A 38 -2.38 -16.57 -1.24
N MET A 39 -1.73 -15.54 -1.76
CA MET A 39 -2.12 -14.16 -1.53
C MET A 39 -1.72 -13.27 -2.71
N THR A 40 -2.55 -12.30 -3.06
CA THR A 40 -2.15 -11.20 -3.92
C THR A 40 -2.08 -9.93 -3.09
N VAL A 41 -0.92 -9.25 -3.12
CA VAL A 41 -0.75 -7.93 -2.53
C VAL A 41 -0.93 -6.89 -3.62
N LEU A 42 -1.67 -5.82 -3.36
CA LEU A 42 -1.83 -4.74 -4.33
C LEU A 42 -1.60 -3.36 -3.71
N ILE A 43 -1.00 -2.46 -4.48
CA ILE A 43 -0.87 -1.03 -4.18
C ILE A 43 -1.72 -0.24 -5.18
N ASN A 44 -2.57 0.65 -4.66
CA ASN A 44 -3.52 1.44 -5.42
C ASN A 44 -3.43 2.93 -5.07
N LEU A 45 -3.16 3.76 -6.09
CA LEU A 45 -3.15 5.21 -5.94
C LEU A 45 -4.55 5.79 -6.00
N GLN A 46 -4.86 6.70 -5.07
CA GLN A 46 -6.11 7.46 -5.05
C GLN A 46 -5.77 8.95 -4.95
N LYS A 47 -6.08 9.72 -6.00
CA LYS A 47 -5.91 11.18 -5.97
C LYS A 47 -6.91 11.78 -4.97
N SER A 48 -6.46 12.73 -4.16
CA SER A 48 -7.37 13.55 -3.34
C SER A 48 -8.20 14.48 -4.24
N ASN A 49 -9.49 14.62 -3.94
CA ASN A 49 -10.37 15.59 -4.60
C ASN A 49 -10.30 16.98 -3.97
N TYR A 50 -9.65 17.12 -2.82
CA TYR A 50 -9.64 18.36 -2.02
C TYR A 50 -8.30 19.09 -2.07
N GLU A 51 -7.22 18.36 -2.29
CA GLU A 51 -5.85 18.87 -2.18
C GLU A 51 -4.98 18.27 -3.27
N ASN A 52 -3.85 18.91 -3.57
CA ASN A 52 -2.87 18.33 -4.47
C ASN A 52 -2.05 17.22 -3.79
N SER A 53 -2.70 16.10 -3.49
CA SER A 53 -2.08 14.95 -2.84
C SER A 53 -2.56 13.61 -3.40
N TYR A 54 -1.82 12.55 -3.08
CA TYR A 54 -2.23 11.16 -3.30
C TYR A 54 -2.34 10.41 -1.97
N TYR A 55 -3.30 9.50 -1.89
CA TYR A 55 -3.27 8.39 -0.95
C TYR A 55 -2.66 7.17 -1.64
N VAL A 56 -1.78 6.47 -0.95
CA VAL A 56 -1.20 5.19 -1.39
C VAL A 56 -1.82 4.09 -0.55
N ASN A 57 -2.87 3.45 -1.08
CA ASN A 57 -3.58 2.38 -0.40
C ASN A 57 -2.96 1.03 -0.74
N TYR A 58 -3.03 0.07 0.17
CA TYR A 58 -2.63 -1.32 -0.09
C TYR A 58 -3.70 -2.30 0.37
N GLY A 59 -3.73 -3.48 -0.24
CA GLY A 59 -4.63 -4.57 0.11
C GLY A 59 -3.97 -5.93 0.04
N PHE A 60 -4.39 -6.81 0.93
CA PHE A 60 -4.05 -8.23 0.97
C PHE A 60 -5.30 -9.03 0.61
N CYS A 61 -5.22 -9.80 -0.48
CA CYS A 61 -6.31 -10.64 -0.99
C CYS A 61 -5.91 -12.11 -0.84
N ILE A 62 -6.61 -12.87 0.01
CA ILE A 62 -6.27 -14.27 0.28
C ILE A 62 -6.93 -15.16 -0.76
N LYS A 63 -6.14 -15.81 -1.61
CA LYS A 63 -6.63 -16.52 -2.80
C LYS A 63 -7.65 -17.61 -2.48
N ASP A 64 -7.46 -18.32 -1.37
CA ASP A 64 -8.40 -19.38 -0.92
C ASP A 64 -9.81 -18.86 -0.59
N LEU A 65 -9.98 -17.54 -0.41
CA LEU A 65 -11.27 -16.92 -0.09
C LEU A 65 -12.06 -16.45 -1.31
N HIS A 66 -11.46 -16.51 -2.51
CA HIS A 66 -12.02 -15.98 -3.75
C HIS A 66 -11.89 -16.97 -4.91
N ASP A 67 -12.94 -17.09 -5.71
CA ASP A 67 -12.95 -17.97 -6.87
C ASP A 67 -12.23 -17.31 -8.07
N GLY A 68 -10.93 -17.63 -8.25
CA GLY A 68 -10.20 -17.31 -9.49
C GLY A 68 -9.97 -15.82 -9.78
N VAL A 69 -9.89 -14.98 -8.74
CA VAL A 69 -9.63 -13.53 -8.90
C VAL A 69 -8.14 -13.25 -9.12
N GLU A 70 -7.75 -12.95 -10.36
CA GLU A 70 -6.34 -12.75 -10.75
C GLU A 70 -5.82 -11.31 -10.49
N TYR A 71 -6.70 -10.31 -10.44
CA TYR A 71 -6.34 -8.90 -10.26
C TYR A 71 -7.38 -8.14 -9.43
N PRO A 72 -7.44 -8.37 -8.11
CA PRO A 72 -8.46 -7.77 -7.26
C PRO A 72 -8.37 -6.24 -7.27
N LYS A 73 -9.51 -5.60 -7.02
CA LYS A 73 -9.58 -4.20 -6.61
C LYS A 73 -9.35 -4.08 -5.11
N ILE A 74 -9.02 -2.87 -4.66
CA ILE A 74 -8.77 -2.61 -3.24
C ILE A 74 -9.97 -2.99 -2.36
N ASN A 75 -11.20 -2.73 -2.81
CA ASN A 75 -12.43 -3.06 -2.09
C ASN A 75 -12.84 -4.54 -2.17
N GLU A 76 -12.12 -5.35 -2.94
CA GLU A 76 -12.28 -6.80 -3.04
C GLU A 76 -11.28 -7.53 -2.13
N CYS A 77 -10.32 -6.81 -1.53
CA CYS A 77 -9.34 -7.38 -0.61
C CYS A 77 -9.95 -7.70 0.76
N ASP A 78 -9.34 -8.67 1.42
CA ASP A 78 -9.74 -9.15 2.73
C ASP A 78 -9.24 -8.27 3.89
N LEU A 79 -8.15 -7.57 3.62
CA LEU A 79 -7.54 -6.61 4.53
C LEU A 79 -6.96 -5.46 3.72
N THR A 80 -7.21 -4.24 4.17
CA THR A 80 -6.74 -3.04 3.49
C THR A 80 -6.13 -2.07 4.49
N GLY A 81 -5.13 -1.33 4.04
CA GLY A 81 -4.55 -0.23 4.77
C GLY A 81 -4.04 0.85 3.85
N ARG A 82 -3.31 1.79 4.43
CA ARG A 82 -2.77 2.96 3.72
C ARG A 82 -1.38 3.27 4.21
N PHE A 83 -0.47 3.55 3.28
CA PHE A 83 0.85 4.05 3.62
C PHE A 83 0.74 5.44 4.21
N PHE A 84 1.65 5.73 5.13
CA PHE A 84 1.77 7.05 5.71
C PHE A 84 3.00 7.76 5.16
N TYR A 85 2.97 9.07 5.24
CA TYR A 85 4.04 10.00 4.96
C TYR A 85 4.44 10.62 6.29
N GLU A 86 5.68 10.42 6.71
CA GLU A 86 6.23 10.98 7.93
C GLU A 86 7.40 11.91 7.61
N VAL A 87 7.34 13.13 8.12
CA VAL A 87 8.42 14.11 8.05
C VAL A 87 8.49 14.86 9.37
N ASN A 88 9.71 14.96 9.92
CA ASN A 88 9.96 15.63 11.21
C ASN A 88 9.13 15.07 12.39
N GLY A 89 8.76 13.79 12.34
CA GLY A 89 7.92 13.13 13.36
C GLY A 89 6.41 13.40 13.21
N GLU A 90 5.99 14.21 12.24
CA GLU A 90 4.59 14.39 11.89
C GLU A 90 4.18 13.37 10.84
N LYS A 91 3.09 12.64 11.12
CA LYS A 91 2.56 11.57 10.27
C LYS A 91 1.25 11.99 9.62
N ASP A 92 1.19 11.94 8.30
CA ASP A 92 -0.01 12.09 7.48
C ASP A 92 -0.22 10.83 6.64
N PHE A 93 -1.44 10.58 6.19
CA PHE A 93 -1.77 9.51 5.25
C PHE A 93 -1.82 9.98 3.79
N LYS A 94 -1.61 11.29 3.57
CA LYS A 94 -1.52 11.91 2.26
C LYS A 94 -0.07 12.17 1.90
N TYR A 95 0.26 11.95 0.63
CA TYR A 95 1.53 12.36 0.03
C TYR A 95 1.33 13.70 -0.67
N PRO A 96 1.85 14.82 -0.12
CA PRO A 96 1.57 16.17 -0.62
C PRO A 96 2.49 16.55 -1.79
N LEU A 97 1.94 16.64 -3.01
CA LEU A 97 2.72 16.83 -4.23
C LEU A 97 3.40 18.20 -4.31
N ASP A 98 2.83 19.21 -3.66
CA ASP A 98 3.34 20.58 -3.71
C ASP A 98 4.67 20.76 -2.95
N ILE A 99 4.97 19.84 -2.01
CA ILE A 99 6.11 20.00 -1.09
C ILE A 99 6.98 18.76 -0.94
N ILE A 100 6.55 17.60 -1.44
CA ILE A 100 7.33 16.36 -1.34
C ILE A 100 8.50 16.38 -2.33
N SER A 101 9.69 16.03 -1.85
CA SER A 101 10.86 15.78 -2.70
C SER A 101 10.95 14.30 -3.09
N ASN A 102 11.72 13.99 -4.13
CA ASN A 102 11.98 12.61 -4.56
C ASN A 102 12.60 11.77 -3.43
N ASP A 103 13.52 12.34 -2.64
CA ASP A 103 14.17 11.64 -1.54
C ASP A 103 13.20 11.36 -0.39
N GLU A 104 12.32 12.33 -0.05
CA GLU A 104 11.27 12.15 0.95
C GLU A 104 10.26 11.09 0.49
N LEU A 105 9.85 11.11 -0.79
CA LEU A 105 8.96 10.11 -1.38
C LEU A 105 9.57 8.71 -1.30
N LYS A 106 10.82 8.57 -1.75
CA LYS A 106 11.54 7.30 -1.74
C LYS A 106 11.66 6.74 -0.33
N THR A 107 12.18 7.53 0.60
CA THR A 107 12.41 7.11 1.99
C THR A 107 11.11 6.66 2.65
N ASN A 108 10.02 7.41 2.45
CA ASN A 108 8.72 7.06 3.03
C ASN A 108 8.12 5.80 2.40
N LEU A 109 8.17 5.64 1.06
CA LEU A 109 7.66 4.45 0.40
C LEU A 109 8.46 3.20 0.78
N GLU A 110 9.79 3.27 0.76
CA GLU A 110 10.66 2.17 1.17
C GLU A 110 10.42 1.79 2.64
N TYR A 111 10.26 2.78 3.53
CA TYR A 111 9.92 2.51 4.93
C TYR A 111 8.59 1.75 5.04
N ASN A 112 7.52 2.22 4.38
CA ASN A 112 6.21 1.57 4.45
C ASN A 112 6.25 0.15 3.84
N ILE A 113 6.93 -0.04 2.71
CA ILE A 113 7.05 -1.36 2.09
C ILE A 113 7.83 -2.31 3.01
N ASN A 114 8.98 -1.88 3.54
CA ASN A 114 9.80 -2.71 4.41
C ASN A 114 9.16 -3.01 5.77
N SER A 115 8.37 -2.08 6.32
CA SER A 115 7.77 -2.24 7.66
C SER A 115 6.40 -2.90 7.65
N ILE A 116 5.65 -2.81 6.53
CA ILE A 116 4.28 -3.31 6.42
C ILE A 116 4.19 -4.47 5.45
N ILE A 117 4.67 -4.28 4.22
CA ILE A 117 4.40 -5.19 3.11
C ILE A 117 5.32 -6.39 3.15
N ILE A 118 6.63 -6.18 3.25
CA ILE A 118 7.63 -7.25 3.21
C ILE A 118 7.44 -8.28 4.35
N PRO A 119 7.18 -7.89 5.61
CA PRO A 119 6.90 -8.86 6.66
C PRO A 119 5.71 -9.75 6.31
N VAL A 120 4.64 -9.16 5.76
CA VAL A 120 3.42 -9.91 5.39
C VAL A 120 3.63 -10.80 4.16
N ILE A 121 4.44 -10.36 3.19
CA ILE A 121 4.86 -11.21 2.06
C ILE A 121 5.62 -12.45 2.55
N ASN A 122 6.52 -12.28 3.53
CA ASN A 122 7.40 -13.35 4.00
C ASN A 122 6.73 -14.29 5.01
N GLU A 123 5.92 -13.76 5.93
CA GLU A 123 5.35 -14.49 7.06
C GLU A 123 3.84 -14.78 6.92
N GLY A 124 3.20 -14.20 5.90
CA GLY A 124 1.77 -14.32 5.63
C GLY A 124 0.91 -13.30 6.39
N VAL A 125 -0.40 -13.34 6.14
CA VAL A 125 -1.35 -12.31 6.59
C VAL A 125 -1.48 -12.19 8.12
N ASN A 126 -1.21 -13.27 8.87
CA ASN A 126 -1.19 -13.22 10.34
C ASN A 126 -0.18 -12.19 10.86
N LYS A 127 0.94 -12.01 10.15
CA LYS A 127 1.95 -11.02 10.50
C LYS A 127 1.39 -9.60 10.57
N TYR A 128 0.42 -9.28 9.72
CA TYR A 128 -0.17 -7.95 9.73
C TYR A 128 -0.89 -7.65 11.04
N PHE A 129 -1.55 -8.65 11.65
CA PHE A 129 -2.23 -8.48 12.94
C PHE A 129 -1.25 -8.42 14.12
N GLU A 130 -0.04 -8.96 13.99
CA GLU A 130 1.03 -8.74 14.98
C GLU A 130 1.54 -7.28 14.93
N LEU A 131 1.66 -6.73 13.72
CA LEU A 131 2.12 -5.35 13.49
C LEU A 131 1.03 -4.32 13.82
N PHE A 132 -0.23 -4.64 13.53
CA PHE A 132 -1.40 -3.77 13.69
C PHE A 132 -2.56 -4.56 14.30
N PRO A 133 -2.56 -4.82 15.62
CA PRO A 133 -3.61 -5.63 16.27
C PRO A 133 -5.04 -5.10 16.04
N GLU A 134 -5.20 -3.78 15.93
CA GLU A 134 -6.47 -3.10 15.66
C GLU A 134 -7.03 -3.40 14.26
N ALA A 135 -6.20 -3.91 13.34
CA ALA A 135 -6.63 -4.29 12.01
C ALA A 135 -7.72 -5.36 12.01
N ILE A 136 -7.88 -6.10 13.11
CA ILE A 136 -8.96 -7.05 13.28
C ILE A 136 -10.33 -6.41 13.11
N TYR A 137 -10.50 -5.11 13.39
CA TYR A 137 -11.80 -4.44 13.23
C TYR A 137 -12.16 -4.17 11.77
N VAL A 138 -11.16 -4.01 10.90
CA VAL A 138 -11.35 -3.67 9.48
C VAL A 138 -11.20 -4.87 8.53
N ALA A 139 -10.63 -5.98 9.00
CA ALA A 139 -10.59 -7.23 8.25
C ALA A 139 -12.00 -7.72 7.89
N THR A 140 -12.15 -8.37 6.73
CA THR A 140 -13.43 -8.98 6.34
C THR A 140 -13.81 -10.10 7.31
N LEU A 141 -15.11 -10.32 7.51
CA LEU A 141 -15.58 -11.43 8.36
C LEU A 141 -15.10 -12.79 7.82
N LYS A 142 -14.99 -12.94 6.49
CA LYS A 142 -14.47 -14.16 5.85
C LYS A 142 -13.04 -14.43 6.26
N LEU A 143 -12.17 -13.42 6.22
CA LEU A 143 -10.78 -13.54 6.66
C LEU A 143 -10.68 -13.94 8.12
N LYS A 144 -11.43 -13.30 9.01
CA LYS A 144 -11.39 -13.63 10.44
C LYS A 144 -11.79 -15.08 10.69
N LYS A 145 -12.86 -15.56 10.03
CA LYS A 145 -13.28 -16.97 10.14
C LYS A 145 -12.23 -17.93 9.60
N TYR A 146 -11.61 -17.61 8.46
CA TYR A 146 -10.54 -18.40 7.87
C TYR A 146 -9.32 -18.53 8.81
N LEU A 147 -9.00 -17.46 9.55
CA LEU A 147 -7.90 -17.43 10.50
C LEU A 147 -8.28 -17.92 11.92
N GLY A 148 -9.53 -18.29 12.17
CA GLY A 148 -10.00 -18.69 13.50
C GLY A 148 -10.05 -17.56 14.54
N MET A 149 -10.21 -16.31 14.08
CA MET A 149 -10.23 -15.08 14.89
C MET A 149 -11.64 -14.50 15.11
N ALA A 150 -12.69 -15.17 14.63
CA ALA A 150 -14.09 -14.74 14.75
C ALA A 150 -15.01 -15.87 15.23
#